data_AF-A0A835R7I9-F1
#
_entry.id   AF-A0A835R7I9-F1
#
_cell.length_a   1.000
_cell.length_b   1.000
_cell.length_c   1.000
_cell.angle_alpha   90.00
_cell.angle_beta   90.00
_cell.angle_gamma   90.00
#
_symmetry.space_group_name_H-M   'P 1'
#
loop_
_entity.id
_entity.type
_entity.pdbx_description
1 polymer ?
#
loop_
_entity_poly.entity_id
_entity_poly.type
_entity_poly.pdbx_seq_one_letter_code
_entity_poly.pdbx_strand_id
1 'polypeptide(L)'
;MQDIYVAIDLNHVGAVSEDSLRIENLLSPFIKLNICQIVATITNKHEKIILQATLDGISTECQFWENSSTIHALIHLVNIINPFNQKVVLSPKKAMLDDSSSHHSLSLVDFHFRLQFSNQIFEPLIKVVLQPFEATHDLEYFLEMWELFEGFSVFSIPA
;
A
#
# COMPACT_ATOMS: atom_id res chain seq x y z
N MET A 1 13.97 -38.76 -24.29
CA MET A 1 14.59 -37.76 -23.40
C MET A 1 15.92 -37.39 -24.04
N GLN A 2 15.99 -36.20 -24.62
CA GLN A 2 17.22 -35.65 -25.18
C GLN A 2 17.10 -34.13 -25.08
N ASP A 3 17.81 -33.58 -24.10
CA ASP A 3 17.84 -32.15 -23.80
C ASP A 3 18.55 -31.41 -24.95
N ILE A 4 17.91 -30.36 -25.46
CA ILE A 4 18.52 -29.45 -26.43
C ILE A 4 19.06 -28.27 -25.64
N TYR A 5 20.38 -28.26 -25.41
CA TYR A 5 21.12 -27.11 -24.90
C TYR A 5 21.49 -26.22 -26.10
N VAL A 6 20.93 -25.01 -26.19
CA VAL A 6 21.33 -24.02 -27.20
C VAL A 6 22.40 -23.12 -26.60
N ALA A 7 23.65 -23.32 -27.02
CA ALA A 7 24.73 -22.36 -26.80
C ALA A 7 24.57 -21.20 -27.79
N ILE A 8 24.54 -19.96 -27.29
CA ILE A 8 24.61 -18.76 -28.13
C ILE A 8 26.02 -18.18 -27.97
N ASP A 9 26.79 -18.28 -29.06
CA ASP A 9 28.09 -17.63 -29.23
C ASP A 9 27.93 -16.11 -29.21
N LEU A 10 28.57 -15.44 -28.25
CA LEU A 10 28.74 -13.98 -28.25
C LEU A 10 30.15 -13.65 -28.74
N ASN A 11 30.29 -13.46 -30.05
CA ASN A 11 31.44 -12.79 -30.62
C ASN A 11 30.97 -11.52 -31.35
N HIS A 12 31.19 -10.37 -30.72
CA HIS A 12 31.65 -9.20 -31.48
C HIS A 12 32.67 -8.43 -30.63
N VAL A 13 33.93 -8.71 -30.94
CA VAL A 13 35.09 -7.90 -30.58
C VAL A 13 34.98 -6.56 -31.29
N GLY A 14 35.02 -5.49 -30.51
CA GLY A 14 35.32 -4.14 -30.95
C GLY A 14 36.01 -3.42 -29.79
N ALA A 15 37.33 -3.59 -29.67
CA ALA A 15 38.14 -2.77 -28.79
C ALA A 15 38.30 -1.38 -29.41
N VAL A 16 38.07 -0.31 -28.62
CA VAL A 16 38.92 0.91 -28.53
C VAL A 16 38.30 1.94 -27.56
N SER A 17 39.21 2.52 -26.76
CA SER A 17 39.21 3.71 -25.90
C SER A 17 38.62 3.65 -24.48
N GLU A 18 39.54 3.69 -23.51
CA GLU A 18 39.36 4.22 -22.15
C GLU A 18 38.64 5.59 -22.17
N ASP A 19 37.86 5.85 -21.12
CA ASP A 19 37.10 7.06 -20.82
C ASP A 19 35.78 7.30 -21.57
N SER A 20 34.73 6.58 -21.16
CA SER A 20 33.41 7.17 -21.01
C SER A 20 32.69 6.66 -19.76
N LEU A 21 32.93 7.35 -18.65
CA LEU A 21 31.90 7.77 -17.68
C LEU A 21 30.76 6.77 -17.42
N ARG A 22 30.82 6.12 -16.25
CA ARG A 22 29.65 5.95 -15.34
C ARG A 22 28.34 5.53 -16.01
N ILE A 23 28.32 4.38 -16.68
CA ILE A 23 27.06 3.68 -16.97
C ILE A 23 27.12 2.28 -16.36
N GLU A 24 27.50 2.20 -15.08
CA GLU A 24 26.78 1.28 -14.22
C GLU A 24 25.42 1.93 -13.97
N ASN A 25 24.54 1.85 -14.98
CA ASN A 25 23.10 1.86 -14.73
C ASN A 25 22.83 0.59 -13.91
N LEU A 26 23.20 0.62 -12.63
CA LEU A 26 22.71 -0.32 -11.65
C LEU A 26 21.20 -0.28 -11.80
N LEU A 27 20.64 -1.33 -12.40
CA LEU A 27 19.21 -1.56 -12.43
C LEU A 27 18.78 -1.62 -10.96
N SER A 28 18.32 -0.49 -10.45
CA SER A 28 17.67 -0.38 -9.15
C SER A 28 16.55 -1.42 -9.13
N PRO A 29 16.57 -2.40 -8.21
CA PRO A 29 15.51 -3.39 -8.18
C PRO A 29 14.18 -2.66 -7.99
N PHE A 30 13.23 -3.02 -8.84
CA PHE A 30 11.89 -2.45 -8.87
C PHE A 30 10.89 -3.55 -8.57
N ILE A 31 10.09 -3.38 -7.52
CA ILE A 31 9.05 -4.34 -7.16
C ILE A 31 7.71 -3.62 -7.24
N LYS A 32 6.82 -4.15 -8.08
CA LYS A 32 5.42 -3.71 -8.14
C LYS A 32 4.50 -4.85 -7.75
N LEU A 33 3.69 -4.61 -6.74
CA LEU A 33 2.67 -5.52 -6.26
C LEU A 33 1.30 -4.89 -6.52
N ASN A 34 0.39 -5.65 -7.11
CA ASN A 34 -0.99 -5.27 -7.28
C ASN A 34 -1.87 -6.36 -6.65
N ILE A 35 -2.56 -6.00 -5.58
CA ILE A 35 -3.52 -6.87 -4.90
C ILE A 35 -4.91 -6.35 -5.25
N CYS A 36 -5.68 -7.19 -5.94
CA CYS A 36 -7.04 -6.82 -6.35
C CYS A 36 -7.90 -6.45 -5.14
N GLN A 37 -7.82 -7.26 -4.08
CA GLN A 37 -8.69 -7.15 -2.91
C GLN A 37 -8.04 -7.78 -1.67
N ILE A 38 -8.18 -7.12 -0.52
CA ILE A 38 -7.99 -7.71 0.81
C ILE A 38 -9.34 -7.70 1.52
N VAL A 39 -9.74 -8.87 2.04
CA VAL A 39 -10.91 -8.99 2.91
C VAL A 39 -10.43 -9.25 4.32
N ALA A 40 -10.85 -8.41 5.26
CA ALA A 40 -10.54 -8.52 6.67
C ALA A 40 -11.83 -8.65 7.47
N THR A 41 -11.85 -9.60 8.40
CA THR A 41 -12.97 -9.84 9.29
C THR A 41 -12.46 -9.79 10.72
N ILE A 42 -13.16 -9.06 11.59
CA ILE A 42 -12.87 -9.04 13.02
C ILE A 42 -14.02 -9.75 13.74
N THR A 43 -13.64 -10.67 14.62
CA THR A 43 -14.54 -11.42 15.48
C THR A 43 -14.32 -11.05 16.94
N ASN A 44 -15.38 -11.06 17.74
CA ASN A 44 -15.24 -10.94 19.19
C ASN A 44 -14.86 -12.28 19.83
N LYS A 45 -14.72 -12.29 21.16
CA LYS A 45 -14.37 -13.48 21.98
C LYS A 45 -15.36 -14.65 21.87
N HIS A 46 -16.55 -14.42 21.30
CA HIS A 46 -17.58 -15.44 21.07
C HIS A 46 -17.65 -15.85 19.59
N GLU A 47 -16.61 -15.56 18.81
CA GLU A 47 -16.51 -15.84 17.36
C GLU A 47 -17.57 -15.14 16.49
N LYS A 48 -18.31 -14.18 17.08
CA LYS A 48 -19.28 -13.35 16.36
C LYS A 48 -18.52 -12.32 15.52
N ILE A 49 -18.80 -12.26 14.23
CA ILE A 49 -18.26 -11.22 13.34
C ILE A 49 -18.85 -9.88 13.76
N ILE A 50 -17.97 -8.94 14.10
CA ILE A 50 -18.33 -7.57 14.52
C ILE A 50 -17.90 -6.52 13.50
N LEU A 51 -16.95 -6.84 12.63
CA LEU A 51 -16.55 -5.96 11.53
C LEU A 51 -16.13 -6.78 10.32
N GLN A 52 -16.58 -6.36 9.14
CA GLN A 52 -16.09 -6.86 7.87
C GLN A 52 -15.64 -5.68 7.03
N ALA A 53 -14.40 -5.72 6.57
CA ALA A 53 -13.80 -4.71 5.73
C ALA A 53 -13.28 -5.33 4.43
N THR A 54 -13.47 -4.60 3.35
CA THR A 54 -12.94 -4.93 2.03
C THR A 54 -12.12 -3.74 1.56
N LEU A 55 -10.84 -3.97 1.28
CA LEU A 55 -9.93 -3.00 0.70
C LEU A 55 -9.70 -3.40 -0.76
N ASP A 56 -10.04 -2.52 -1.69
CA ASP A 56 -9.96 -2.80 -3.13
C ASP A 56 -8.95 -1.88 -3.81
N GLY A 57 -8.33 -2.41 -4.87
CA GLY A 57 -7.34 -1.71 -5.65
C GLY A 57 -6.15 -1.33 -4.79
N ILE A 58 -5.39 -2.31 -4.32
CA ILE A 58 -4.18 -2.04 -3.54
C ILE A 58 -2.99 -2.17 -4.47
N SER A 59 -2.20 -1.12 -4.57
CA SER A 59 -0.96 -1.16 -5.35
C SER A 59 0.20 -0.68 -4.51
N THR A 60 1.28 -1.43 -4.51
CA THR A 60 2.53 -1.06 -3.85
C THR A 60 3.66 -1.07 -4.86
N GLU A 61 4.46 -0.01 -4.85
CA GLU A 61 5.63 0.19 -5.67
C GLU A 61 6.83 0.46 -4.78
N CYS A 62 7.87 -0.36 -4.92
CA CYS A 62 9.12 -0.21 -4.19
C CYS A 62 10.26 0.05 -5.18
N GLN A 63 11.02 1.11 -4.94
CA GLN A 63 12.23 1.44 -5.69
C GLN A 63 13.41 1.51 -4.74
N PHE A 64 14.49 0.83 -5.07
CA PHE A 64 15.70 0.77 -4.26
C PHE A 64 16.87 1.38 -5.03
N TRP A 65 17.44 2.44 -4.48
CA TRP A 65 18.61 3.14 -5.01
C TRP A 65 19.81 2.89 -4.11
N GLU A 66 21.01 3.24 -4.58
CA GLU A 66 22.26 3.07 -3.83
C GLU A 66 22.20 3.69 -2.42
N ASN A 67 21.62 4.89 -2.30
CA ASN A 67 21.57 5.66 -1.05
C ASN A 67 20.14 5.99 -0.60
N SER A 68 19.11 5.33 -1.15
CA SER A 68 17.74 5.55 -0.70
C SER A 68 16.79 4.44 -1.10
N SER A 69 15.69 4.31 -0.39
CA SER A 69 14.59 3.41 -0.76
C SER A 69 13.28 4.18 -0.71
N THR A 70 12.38 3.94 -1.65
CA THR A 70 11.03 4.49 -1.63
C THR A 70 10.01 3.38 -1.73
N ILE A 71 8.98 3.45 -0.88
CA ILE A 71 7.79 2.62 -0.94
C ILE A 71 6.61 3.56 -1.14
N HIS A 72 5.86 3.33 -2.20
CA HIS A 72 4.60 4.00 -2.47
C HIS A 72 3.49 2.96 -2.43
N ALA A 73 2.47 3.17 -1.61
CA ALA A 73 1.32 2.29 -1.51
C ALA A 73 0.02 3.09 -1.65
N LEU A 74 -0.90 2.58 -2.45
CA LEU A 74 -2.21 3.16 -2.72
C LEU A 74 -3.29 2.16 -2.36
N ILE A 75 -4.37 2.64 -1.75
CA ILE A 75 -5.61 1.90 -1.54
C ILE A 75 -6.72 2.71 -2.20
N HIS A 76 -7.37 2.15 -3.21
CA HIS A 76 -8.36 2.91 -3.99
C HIS A 76 -9.69 3.03 -3.24
N LEU A 77 -10.11 1.96 -2.59
CA LEU A 77 -11.42 1.89 -1.95
C LEU A 77 -11.33 1.07 -0.66
N VAL A 78 -12.04 1.53 0.37
CA VAL A 78 -12.32 0.74 1.57
C VAL A 78 -13.81 0.77 1.80
N ASN A 79 -14.39 -0.43 1.91
CA ASN A 79 -15.77 -0.63 2.29
C ASN A 79 -15.79 -1.35 3.64
N ILE A 80 -16.43 -0.74 4.64
CA ILE A 80 -16.74 -1.43 5.89
C ILE A 80 -18.24 -1.72 5.88
N ILE A 81 -18.61 -2.94 6.22
CA ILE A 81 -20.00 -3.40 6.25
C ILE A 81 -20.37 -3.79 7.68
N ASN A 82 -21.55 -3.36 8.13
CA ASN A 82 -22.14 -3.87 9.36
C ASN A 82 -22.57 -5.33 9.13
N PRO A 83 -21.98 -6.31 9.81
CA PRO A 83 -22.30 -7.72 9.57
C PRO A 83 -23.74 -8.09 9.97
N PHE A 84 -24.38 -7.32 10.85
CA PHE A 84 -25.73 -7.60 11.36
C PHE A 84 -26.83 -7.27 10.36
N ASN A 85 -26.67 -6.18 9.61
CA ASN A 85 -27.69 -5.69 8.68
C ASN A 85 -27.18 -5.45 7.24
N GLN A 86 -25.92 -5.79 6.98
CA GLN A 86 -25.26 -5.68 5.67
C GLN A 86 -25.20 -4.26 5.10
N LYS A 87 -25.43 -3.23 5.93
CA LYS A 87 -25.33 -1.84 5.50
C LYS A 87 -23.88 -1.39 5.42
N VAL A 88 -23.58 -0.58 4.41
CA VAL A 88 -22.28 0.08 4.31
C VAL A 88 -22.14 1.07 5.45
N VAL A 89 -21.12 0.83 6.25
CA VAL A 89 -20.76 1.59 7.43
C VAL A 89 -19.79 2.70 7.08
N LEU A 90 -18.78 2.40 6.27
CA LEU A 90 -17.79 3.36 5.82
C LEU A 90 -17.71 3.31 4.30
N SER A 91 -17.79 4.49 3.69
CA SER A 91 -17.55 4.66 2.26
C SER A 91 -16.69 5.91 2.02
N PRO A 92 -15.80 5.90 1.00
CA PRO A 92 -15.10 7.11 0.60
C PRO A 92 -16.10 8.18 0.22
N LYS A 93 -15.86 9.45 0.62
CA LYS A 93 -16.57 10.53 -0.06
C LYS A 93 -16.08 10.53 -1.50
N LYS A 94 -17.03 10.53 -2.43
CA LYS A 94 -16.71 10.94 -3.80
C LYS A 94 -16.24 12.39 -3.68
N ALA A 95 -14.93 12.61 -3.81
CA ALA A 95 -14.39 13.96 -3.87
C ALA A 95 -15.11 14.66 -5.03
N MET A 96 -15.93 15.66 -4.70
CA MET A 96 -16.51 16.57 -5.68
C MET A 96 -15.35 17.45 -6.13
N LEU A 97 -14.52 16.92 -7.04
CA LEU A 97 -13.59 17.74 -7.80
C LEU A 97 -14.45 18.58 -8.73
N ASP A 98 -14.56 19.86 -8.38
CA ASP A 98 -15.14 20.90 -9.21
C ASP A 98 -14.50 20.82 -10.60
N ASP A 99 -15.34 20.97 -11.62
CA ASP A 99 -15.11 20.61 -13.01
C ASP A 99 -13.70 20.91 -13.58
N SER A 100 -13.19 19.97 -14.41
CA SER A 100 -12.39 20.18 -15.65
C SER A 100 -11.01 19.51 -15.80
N SER A 101 -10.51 18.69 -14.88
CA SER A 101 -9.27 17.93 -15.16
C SER A 101 -9.39 16.47 -14.76
N SER A 102 -9.55 15.63 -15.79
CA SER A 102 -9.36 14.16 -15.85
C SER A 102 -9.87 13.33 -14.68
N HIS A 103 -10.60 12.25 -15.00
CA HIS A 103 -10.97 11.16 -14.10
C HIS A 103 -9.74 10.51 -13.42
N HIS A 104 -9.11 11.20 -12.48
CA HIS A 104 -8.19 10.60 -11.53
C HIS A 104 -9.05 10.12 -10.38
N SER A 105 -9.33 8.81 -10.38
CA SER A 105 -9.76 8.10 -9.18
C SER A 105 -8.77 8.43 -8.06
N LEU A 106 -9.11 9.36 -7.16
CA LEU A 106 -8.29 9.63 -5.98
C LEU A 106 -8.29 8.36 -5.13
N SER A 107 -7.10 7.80 -4.86
CA SER A 107 -6.97 6.70 -3.92
C SER A 107 -7.42 7.16 -2.54
N LEU A 108 -8.23 6.37 -1.83
CA LEU A 108 -8.65 6.67 -0.47
C LEU A 108 -7.45 6.89 0.45
N VAL A 109 -6.43 6.05 0.32
CA VAL A 109 -5.16 6.17 1.06
C VAL A 109 -4.01 6.22 0.07
N ASP A 110 -3.15 7.22 0.22
CA ASP A 110 -1.87 7.33 -0.46
C ASP A 110 -0.75 7.42 0.58
N PHE A 111 0.04 6.36 0.66
CA PHE A 111 1.13 6.20 1.59
C PHE A 111 2.47 6.26 0.86
N HIS A 112 3.29 7.23 1.22
CA HIS A 112 4.65 7.38 0.73
C HIS A 112 5.63 7.25 1.89
N PHE A 113 6.54 6.30 1.77
CA PHE A 113 7.65 6.12 2.67
C PHE A 113 8.95 6.29 1.87
N ARG A 114 9.79 7.22 2.29
CA ARG A 114 11.12 7.40 1.74
C ARG A 114 12.13 7.21 2.85
N LEU A 115 13.18 6.47 2.53
CA LEU A 115 14.31 6.28 3.40
C LEU A 115 15.56 6.79 2.69
N GLN A 116 16.32 7.65 3.34
CA GLN A 116 17.61 8.13 2.84
C GLN A 116 18.74 7.62 3.74
N PHE A 117 19.82 7.18 3.09
CA PHE A 117 21.07 6.79 3.72
C PHE A 117 22.09 7.86 3.39
N SER A 118 22.38 8.75 4.34
CA SER A 118 23.48 9.72 4.17
C SER A 118 24.51 9.50 5.28
N ASN A 119 25.74 9.12 4.91
CA ASN A 119 26.93 9.08 5.77
C ASN A 119 26.67 8.80 7.27
N GLN A 120 25.96 7.71 7.59
CA GLN A 120 25.60 7.20 8.94
C GLN A 120 24.29 7.72 9.59
N ILE A 121 23.54 8.62 8.95
CA ILE A 121 22.24 9.09 9.43
C ILE A 121 21.12 8.44 8.61
N PHE A 122 20.19 7.82 9.33
CA PHE A 122 18.97 7.22 8.81
C PHE A 122 17.83 8.24 8.96
N GLU A 123 17.35 8.77 7.83
CA GLU A 123 16.27 9.77 7.82
C GLU A 123 15.01 9.20 7.14
N PRO A 124 14.05 8.66 7.91
CA PRO A 124 12.79 8.20 7.37
C PRO A 124 11.83 9.38 7.18
N LEU A 125 11.26 9.50 5.98
CA LEU A 125 10.18 10.41 5.68
C LEU A 125 8.91 9.60 5.37
N ILE A 126 7.88 9.80 6.19
CA ILE A 126 6.57 9.19 5.98
C ILE A 126 5.58 10.30 5.63
N LYS A 127 4.88 10.13 4.52
CA LYS A 127 3.76 10.98 4.11
C LYS A 127 2.56 10.09 3.91
N VAL A 128 1.47 10.40 4.59
CA VAL A 128 0.18 9.72 4.42
C VAL A 128 -0.85 10.76 4.04
N VAL A 129 -1.54 10.53 2.92
CA VAL A 129 -2.68 11.34 2.48
C VAL A 129 -3.92 10.46 2.56
N LEU A 130 -4.90 10.90 3.33
CA LEU A 130 -6.18 10.24 3.51
C LEU A 130 -7.27 11.11 2.89
N GLN A 131 -8.00 10.57 1.93
CA GLN A 131 -9.15 11.25 1.36
C GLN A 131 -10.32 11.26 2.37
N PRO A 132 -11.17 12.30 2.33
CA PRO A 132 -12.35 12.34 3.18
C PRO A 132 -13.24 11.10 3.00
N PHE A 133 -13.78 10.57 4.09
CA PHE A 133 -14.73 9.46 4.11
C PHE A 133 -15.91 9.79 5.02
N GLU A 134 -17.05 9.13 4.81
CA GLU A 134 -18.18 9.16 5.74
C GLU A 134 -18.34 7.81 6.40
N ALA A 135 -18.65 7.87 7.69
CA ALA A 135 -18.99 6.70 8.47
C ALA A 135 -20.39 6.91 9.07
N THR A 136 -21.29 5.95 8.82
CA THR A 136 -22.65 5.94 9.37
C THR A 136 -22.85 4.64 10.11
N HIS A 137 -23.28 4.74 11.37
CA HIS A 137 -23.45 3.60 12.26
C HIS A 137 -24.79 3.69 12.96
N ASP A 138 -25.46 2.54 13.14
CA ASP A 138 -26.52 2.43 14.14
C ASP A 138 -25.91 2.29 15.56
N LEU A 139 -26.71 2.58 16.57
CA LEU A 139 -26.26 2.58 17.97
C LEU A 139 -25.77 1.19 18.41
N GLU A 140 -26.43 0.13 17.96
CA GLU A 140 -26.09 -1.26 18.29
C GLU A 140 -24.71 -1.63 17.75
N TYR A 141 -24.42 -1.29 16.48
CA TYR A 141 -23.11 -1.50 15.87
C TYR A 141 -22.00 -0.66 16.54
N PHE A 142 -22.31 0.58 16.91
CA PHE A 142 -21.35 1.44 17.62
C PHE A 142 -20.92 0.84 18.96
N LEU A 143 -21.87 0.27 19.73
CA LEU A 143 -21.57 -0.37 21.02
C LEU A 143 -20.67 -1.61 20.86
N GLU A 144 -20.92 -2.45 19.87
CA GLU A 144 -20.08 -3.63 19.58
C GLU A 144 -18.68 -3.23 19.11
N MET A 145 -18.55 -2.15 18.33
CA MET A 145 -17.26 -1.58 17.95
C MET A 145 -16.55 -0.92 19.13
N TRP A 146 -17.27 -0.32 20.08
CA TRP A 146 -16.67 0.28 21.26
C TRP A 146 -15.94 -0.74 22.13
N GLU A 147 -16.51 -1.93 22.32
CA GLU A 147 -15.84 -3.04 23.01
C GLU A 147 -14.50 -3.41 22.36
N LEU A 148 -14.38 -3.29 21.04
CA LEU A 148 -13.14 -3.50 20.30
C LEU A 148 -12.10 -2.40 20.63
N PHE A 149 -12.52 -1.12 20.64
CA PHE A 149 -11.63 0.01 20.93
C PHE A 149 -11.10 -0.01 22.36
N GLU A 150 -11.91 -0.45 23.34
CA GLU A 150 -11.44 -0.70 24.70
C GLU A 150 -10.32 -1.76 24.72
N GLY A 151 -10.43 -2.81 23.91
CA GLY A 151 -9.36 -3.80 23.74
C GLY A 151 -8.05 -3.21 23.22
N PHE A 152 -8.10 -2.21 22.33
CA PHE A 152 -6.90 -1.53 21.83
C PHE A 152 -6.28 -0.57 22.84
N SER A 153 -7.08 0.00 23.76
CA SER A 153 -6.58 0.91 24.81
C SER A 153 -5.65 0.22 25.82
N VAL A 154 -5.66 -1.11 25.88
CA VAL A 154 -4.75 -1.92 26.72
C VAL A 154 -3.31 -1.92 26.17
N PHE A 155 -3.11 -1.61 24.88
CA PHE A 155 -1.79 -1.43 24.29
C PHE A 155 -1.24 -0.02 24.54
N SER A 156 -1.15 0.36 25.82
CA SER A 156 -0.35 1.50 26.22
C SER A 156 1.13 1.11 26.19
N ILE A 157 1.97 1.90 25.50
CA ILE A 157 3.42 1.73 25.52
C ILE A 157 3.89 1.95 26.98
N PRO A 158 4.66 1.03 27.59
CA PRO A 158 5.26 1.30 28.89
C PRO A 158 6.19 2.51 28.74
N ALA A 159 5.95 3.53 29.57
CA ALA A 159 6.74 4.75 29.65
C ALA A 159 8.21 4.47 29.97
#